data_AF-A0A8T5V1B0-F1
#
_entry.id   AF-A0A8T5V1B0-F1
#
_cell.length_a   1.000
_cell.length_b   1.000
_cell.length_c   1.000
_cell.angle_alpha   90.00
_cell.angle_beta   90.00
_cell.angle_gamma   90.00
#
_symmetry.space_group_name_H-M   'P 1'
#
loop_
_entity.id
_entity.type
_entity.pdbx_description
1 polymer ?
#
loop_
_entity_poly.entity_id
_entity_poly.type
_entity_poly.pdbx_seq_one_letter_code
_entity_poly.pdbx_strand_id
1 'polypeptide(L)'
;MVLREDKIGQSFLVPLELTELIPKNHICYFIEDMVNELDFRKLEKKYRYSAGKPAYSRRMLMRIIIMASVDGVFSSRQIMKLTNENFVYTYLSGVESPDFRTILRFKIQARRLIEKAFQTTVHTAKRLELLNLEHITIDGTKFKANASNDNNLTEEEIKDIKKILQKGIDVDKEEDEL
;
A
#
# COMPACT_ATOMS: atom_id res chain seq x y z
N MET A 1 -23.79 31.87 -15.88
CA MET A 1 -22.69 30.93 -15.57
C MET A 1 -22.48 30.08 -16.81
N VAL A 2 -21.26 30.05 -17.37
CA VAL A 2 -20.97 29.27 -18.59
C VAL A 2 -20.50 27.88 -18.16
N LEU A 3 -21.09 26.84 -18.75
CA LEU A 3 -20.72 25.45 -18.50
C LEU A 3 -19.37 25.15 -19.17
N ARG A 4 -18.47 24.43 -18.49
CA ARG A 4 -17.22 23.95 -19.12
C ARG A 4 -17.53 22.78 -20.05
N GLU A 5 -16.83 22.72 -21.18
CA GLU A 5 -16.89 21.59 -22.10
C GLU A 5 -16.21 20.34 -21.51
N ASP A 6 -16.71 19.17 -21.89
CA ASP A 6 -16.09 17.88 -21.59
C ASP A 6 -14.80 17.73 -22.42
N LYS A 7 -13.70 17.36 -21.76
CA LYS A 7 -12.35 17.28 -22.35
C LYS A 7 -11.83 15.85 -22.50
N ILE A 8 -12.71 14.85 -22.39
CA ILE A 8 -12.33 13.46 -22.65
C ILE A 8 -11.66 13.31 -24.03
N GLY A 9 -10.55 12.57 -24.10
CA GLY A 9 -9.73 12.43 -25.31
C GLY A 9 -8.60 13.46 -25.46
N GLN A 10 -8.41 14.35 -24.49
CA GLN A 10 -7.26 15.26 -24.46
C GLN A 10 -5.94 14.47 -24.37
N SER A 11 -4.98 14.83 -25.23
CA SER A 11 -3.63 14.25 -25.26
C SER A 11 -2.60 15.24 -24.70
N PHE A 12 -1.59 14.74 -24.01
CA PHE A 12 -0.45 15.55 -23.57
C PHE A 12 0.65 15.56 -24.63
N LEU A 13 1.24 16.74 -24.87
CA LEU A 13 2.34 16.91 -25.84
C LEU A 13 3.69 16.42 -25.29
N VAL A 14 3.85 16.43 -23.97
CA VAL A 14 5.03 15.95 -23.25
C VAL A 14 4.60 15.00 -22.13
N PRO A 15 5.41 13.97 -21.81
CA PRO A 15 5.12 13.10 -20.67
C PRO A 15 5.04 13.92 -19.37
N LEU A 16 3.99 13.69 -18.59
CA LEU A 16 3.86 14.24 -17.25
C LEU A 16 4.67 13.41 -16.26
N GLU A 17 5.21 14.07 -15.23
CA GLU A 17 5.71 13.33 -14.07
C GLU A 17 4.54 12.73 -13.29
N LEU A 18 4.67 11.48 -12.83
CA LEU A 18 3.60 10.83 -12.06
C LEU A 18 3.25 11.59 -10.77
N THR A 19 4.23 12.29 -10.20
CA THR A 19 4.08 13.13 -9.02
C THR A 19 3.17 14.34 -9.26
N GLU A 20 3.05 14.83 -10.49
CA GLU A 20 2.14 15.93 -10.83
C GLU A 20 0.66 15.50 -10.81
N LEU A 21 0.41 14.19 -10.96
CA LEU A 21 -0.93 13.60 -10.92
C LEU A 21 -1.39 13.26 -9.50
N ILE A 22 -0.51 13.39 -8.51
CA ILE A 22 -0.76 13.02 -7.11
C ILE A 22 -0.74 14.29 -6.24
N PRO A 23 -1.72 14.50 -5.35
CA PRO A 23 -1.69 15.63 -4.42
C PRO A 23 -0.42 15.63 -3.57
N LYS A 24 0.23 16.78 -3.40
CA LYS A 24 1.52 16.89 -2.67
C LYS A 24 1.45 16.43 -1.22
N ASN A 25 0.27 16.47 -0.60
CA ASN A 25 0.00 16.03 0.77
C ASN A 25 -0.51 14.58 0.86
N HIS A 26 -0.40 13.80 -0.22
CA HIS A 26 -0.88 12.43 -0.24
C HIS A 26 0.02 11.50 0.59
N ILE A 27 -0.58 10.54 1.30
CA ILE A 27 0.13 9.60 2.19
C ILE A 27 1.16 8.72 1.48
N CYS A 28 1.05 8.54 0.17
CA CYS A 28 1.96 7.68 -0.59
C CYS A 28 3.43 8.12 -0.47
N TYR A 29 3.70 9.43 -0.37
CA TYR A 29 5.06 9.95 -0.16
C TYR A 29 5.60 9.54 1.21
N PHE A 30 4.76 9.63 2.24
CA PHE A 30 5.13 9.15 3.57
C PHE A 30 5.40 7.63 3.57
N ILE A 31 4.59 6.84 2.88
CA ILE A 31 4.80 5.38 2.74
C ILE A 31 6.12 5.10 2.00
N GLU A 32 6.43 5.86 0.95
CA GLU A 32 7.69 5.73 0.24
C GLU A 32 8.89 5.95 1.16
N ASP A 33 8.92 7.07 1.88
CA ASP A 33 10.02 7.43 2.79
C ASP A 33 10.16 6.39 3.92
N MET A 34 9.06 6.02 4.55
CA MET A 34 9.04 5.03 5.63
C MET A 34 9.55 3.68 5.16
N VAL A 35 9.08 3.21 4.01
CA VAL A 35 9.55 1.95 3.42
C VAL A 35 11.00 2.05 2.96
N ASN A 36 11.48 3.25 2.60
CA ASN A 36 12.87 3.45 2.22
C ASN A 36 13.85 3.22 3.38
N GLU A 37 13.42 3.46 4.61
CA GLU A 37 14.21 3.24 5.84
C GLU A 37 14.24 1.77 6.29
N LEU A 38 13.38 0.91 5.74
CA LEU A 38 13.32 -0.50 6.13
C LEU A 38 14.49 -1.33 5.55
N ASP A 39 14.95 -2.29 6.35
CA ASP A 39 15.97 -3.25 5.96
C ASP A 39 15.38 -4.49 5.29
N PHE A 40 15.61 -4.63 3.97
CA PHE A 40 15.18 -5.76 3.16
C PHE A 40 16.29 -6.81 2.92
N ARG A 41 17.51 -6.60 3.42
CA ARG A 41 18.69 -7.44 3.08
C ARG A 41 18.43 -8.94 3.29
N LYS A 42 17.72 -9.30 4.36
CA LYS A 42 17.37 -10.70 4.66
C LYS A 42 16.42 -11.32 3.62
N LEU A 43 15.44 -10.56 3.15
CA LEU A 43 14.47 -11.01 2.15
C LEU A 43 15.07 -11.08 0.75
N GLU A 44 15.98 -10.16 0.43
CA GLU A 44 16.64 -10.07 -0.87
C GLU A 44 17.78 -11.07 -1.05
N LYS A 45 18.39 -11.55 0.04
CA LYS A 45 19.52 -12.50 -0.01
C LYS A 45 19.24 -13.73 -0.87
N LYS A 46 17.99 -14.24 -0.86
CA LYS A 46 17.56 -15.41 -1.65
C LYS A 46 17.60 -15.17 -3.18
N TYR A 47 17.58 -13.91 -3.61
CA TYR A 47 17.42 -13.53 -5.03
C TYR A 47 18.70 -12.96 -5.66
N ARG A 48 19.78 -12.77 -4.87
CA ARG A 48 21.03 -12.15 -5.35
C ARG A 48 21.78 -13.00 -6.38
N TYR A 49 21.58 -14.32 -6.38
CA TYR A 49 22.34 -15.27 -7.22
C TYR A 49 21.43 -16.23 -8.00
N SER A 50 20.16 -15.88 -8.21
CA SER A 50 19.24 -16.72 -8.99
C SER A 50 19.35 -16.42 -10.49
N ALA A 51 19.58 -17.45 -11.31
CA ALA A 51 19.48 -17.33 -12.76
C ALA A 51 18.00 -17.15 -13.21
N GLY A 52 17.78 -16.39 -14.27
CA GLY A 52 16.45 -16.13 -14.85
C GLY A 52 16.03 -14.66 -14.81
N LYS A 53 14.72 -14.41 -14.96
CA LYS A 53 14.17 -13.04 -14.91
C LYS A 53 14.43 -12.42 -13.53
N PRO A 54 14.91 -11.16 -13.47
CA PRO A 54 15.10 -10.47 -12.20
C PRO A 54 13.81 -10.46 -11.37
N ALA A 55 13.93 -10.74 -10.09
CA ALA A 55 12.79 -10.67 -9.19
C ALA A 55 12.46 -9.22 -8.85
N TYR A 56 11.16 -8.94 -8.70
CA TYR A 56 10.66 -7.62 -8.27
C TYR A 56 11.31 -7.14 -6.97
N SER A 57 11.47 -5.82 -6.85
CA SER A 57 12.00 -5.18 -5.65
C SER A 57 11.11 -5.44 -4.44
N ARG A 58 11.69 -5.86 -3.31
CA ARG A 58 10.93 -6.14 -2.08
C ARG A 58 10.41 -4.85 -1.47
N ARG A 59 11.16 -3.78 -1.65
CA ARG A 59 10.78 -2.42 -1.28
C ARG A 59 9.55 -1.97 -2.07
N MET A 60 9.52 -2.22 -3.38
CA MET A 60 8.38 -1.92 -4.23
C MET A 60 7.12 -2.68 -3.78
N LEU A 61 7.23 -4.00 -3.61
CA LEU A 61 6.12 -4.84 -3.15
C LEU A 61 5.60 -4.41 -1.77
N MET A 62 6.51 -3.98 -0.89
CA MET A 62 6.14 -3.45 0.41
C MET A 62 5.32 -2.16 0.32
N ARG A 63 5.74 -1.19 -0.52
CA ARG A 63 5.02 0.09 -0.68
C ARG A 63 3.58 -0.14 -1.13
N ILE A 64 3.37 -0.95 -2.16
CA ILE A 64 2.02 -1.20 -2.69
C ILE A 64 1.13 -1.93 -1.69
N ILE A 65 1.69 -2.84 -0.88
CA ILE A 65 0.91 -3.57 0.15
C ILE A 65 0.54 -2.67 1.32
N ILE A 66 1.46 -1.80 1.76
CA ILE A 66 1.16 -0.84 2.83
C ILE A 66 0.11 0.16 2.36
N MET A 67 0.23 0.68 1.13
CA MET A 67 -0.80 1.56 0.54
C MET A 67 -2.15 0.85 0.43
N ALA A 68 -2.17 -0.39 -0.07
CA ALA A 68 -3.38 -1.20 -0.14
C ALA A 68 -4.02 -1.42 1.23
N SER A 69 -3.19 -1.65 2.26
CA SER A 69 -3.67 -1.82 3.64
C SER A 69 -4.29 -0.53 4.20
N VAL A 70 -3.76 0.65 3.82
CA VAL A 70 -4.34 1.96 4.16
C VAL A 70 -5.68 2.15 3.44
N ASP A 71 -5.76 1.80 2.16
CA ASP A 71 -6.99 1.90 1.35
C ASP A 71 -8.03 0.81 1.68
N GLY A 72 -7.71 -0.13 2.57
CA GLY A 72 -8.58 -1.26 2.90
C GLY A 72 -8.70 -2.31 1.80
N VAL A 73 -7.77 -2.32 0.85
CA VAL A 73 -7.68 -3.27 -0.27
C VAL A 73 -6.79 -4.44 0.13
N PHE A 74 -7.37 -5.63 0.18
CA PHE A 74 -6.65 -6.82 0.64
C PHE A 74 -6.37 -7.86 -0.44
N SER A 75 -7.24 -7.95 -1.45
CA SER A 75 -7.09 -8.90 -2.56
C SER A 75 -5.83 -8.58 -3.36
N SER A 76 -4.95 -9.56 -3.53
CA SER A 76 -3.75 -9.47 -4.36
C SER A 76 -4.12 -9.23 -5.84
N ARG A 77 -5.28 -9.73 -6.30
CA ARG A 77 -5.80 -9.47 -7.65
C ARG A 77 -6.23 -8.02 -7.80
N GLN A 78 -6.88 -7.46 -6.78
CA GLN A 78 -7.25 -6.05 -6.77
C GLN A 78 -6.01 -5.14 -6.69
N ILE A 79 -4.99 -5.49 -5.90
CA ILE A 79 -3.73 -4.73 -5.86
C ILE A 79 -3.05 -4.75 -7.24
N MET A 80 -2.98 -5.90 -7.91
CA MET A 80 -2.46 -6.01 -9.28
C MET A 80 -3.25 -5.12 -10.26
N LYS A 81 -4.58 -5.06 -10.14
CA LYS A 81 -5.40 -4.16 -10.96
C LYS A 81 -5.04 -2.69 -10.69
N LEU A 82 -4.92 -2.31 -9.42
CA LEU A 82 -4.57 -0.95 -9.01
C LEU A 82 -3.21 -0.50 -9.53
N THR A 83 -2.19 -1.38 -9.58
CA THR A 83 -0.88 -0.99 -10.14
C THR A 83 -0.93 -0.62 -11.63
N ASN A 84 -1.96 -1.09 -12.36
CA ASN A 84 -2.16 -0.75 -13.77
C ASN A 84 -3.08 0.46 -13.98
N GLU A 85 -4.02 0.72 -13.07
CA GLU A 85 -5.11 1.67 -13.30
C GLU A 85 -5.02 2.95 -12.43
N ASN A 86 -4.30 2.90 -11.31
CA ASN A 86 -4.26 3.99 -10.34
C ASN A 86 -2.87 4.64 -10.27
N PHE A 87 -2.79 5.94 -10.52
CA PHE A 87 -1.52 6.69 -10.55
C PHE A 87 -0.72 6.60 -9.24
N VAL A 88 -1.37 6.52 -8.08
CA VAL A 88 -0.68 6.35 -6.79
C VAL A 88 0.03 5.00 -6.73
N TYR A 89 -0.64 3.94 -7.16
CA TYR A 89 -0.06 2.59 -7.16
C TYR A 89 1.01 2.45 -8.24
N THR A 90 0.79 3.04 -9.43
CA THR A 90 1.80 3.12 -10.49
C THR A 90 3.05 3.88 -10.04
N TYR A 91 2.89 4.96 -9.27
CA TYR A 91 4.00 5.68 -8.66
C TYR A 91 4.77 4.81 -7.67
N LEU A 92 4.08 4.20 -6.69
CA LEU A 92 4.71 3.37 -5.67
C LEU A 92 5.35 2.09 -6.24
N SER A 93 4.78 1.57 -7.32
CA SER A 93 5.30 0.42 -8.05
C SER A 93 6.47 0.78 -8.98
N GLY A 94 6.68 2.07 -9.27
CA GLY A 94 7.70 2.50 -10.23
C GLY A 94 7.37 2.08 -11.66
N VAL A 95 6.09 2.12 -12.04
CA VAL A 95 5.58 1.69 -13.35
C VAL A 95 5.76 0.19 -13.62
N GLU A 96 5.98 -0.61 -12.57
CA GLU A 96 5.94 -2.07 -12.65
C GLU A 96 4.57 -2.61 -12.23
N SER A 97 4.15 -3.71 -12.86
CA SER A 97 2.88 -4.39 -12.57
C SER A 97 3.15 -5.84 -12.16
N PRO A 98 3.43 -6.10 -10.87
CA PRO A 98 3.63 -7.47 -10.39
C PRO A 98 2.32 -8.28 -10.46
N ASP A 99 2.43 -9.53 -10.89
CA ASP A 99 1.29 -10.47 -10.91
C ASP A 99 0.77 -10.73 -9.48
N PHE A 100 -0.52 -11.03 -9.35
CA PHE A 100 -1.16 -11.29 -8.06
C PHE A 100 -0.45 -12.38 -7.27
N ARG A 101 0.07 -13.41 -7.96
CA ARG A 101 0.84 -14.49 -7.32
C ARG A 101 2.15 -14.00 -6.71
N THR A 102 2.78 -13.00 -7.31
CA THR A 102 4.00 -12.38 -6.76
C THR A 102 3.68 -11.63 -5.48
N ILE A 103 2.60 -10.85 -5.50
CA ILE A 103 2.11 -10.08 -4.36
C ILE A 103 1.76 -11.04 -3.20
N LEU A 104 0.95 -12.06 -3.47
CA LEU A 104 0.56 -13.08 -2.49
C LEU A 104 1.77 -13.79 -1.86
N ARG A 105 2.72 -14.25 -2.70
CA ARG A 105 3.95 -14.89 -2.19
C ARG A 105 4.73 -13.97 -1.26
N PHE A 106 4.79 -12.67 -1.57
CA PHE A 106 5.45 -11.70 -0.71
C PHE A 106 4.66 -11.43 0.58
N LYS A 107 3.33 -11.33 0.54
CA LYS A 107 2.48 -11.23 1.74
C LYS A 107 2.75 -12.37 2.72
N ILE A 108 2.85 -13.60 2.22
CA ILE A 108 3.15 -14.79 3.02
C ILE A 108 4.59 -14.76 3.56
N GLN A 109 5.58 -14.47 2.70
CA GLN A 109 6.99 -14.49 3.08
C GLN A 109 7.37 -13.38 4.07
N ALA A 110 6.86 -12.18 3.87
CA ALA A 110 7.25 -10.97 4.58
C ALA A 110 6.25 -10.55 5.66
N ARG A 111 5.30 -11.43 6.04
CA ARG A 111 4.20 -11.14 6.97
C ARG A 111 4.60 -10.32 8.21
N ARG A 112 5.62 -10.76 8.95
CA ARG A 112 6.09 -10.07 10.17
C ARG A 112 6.63 -8.67 9.88
N LEU A 113 7.27 -8.49 8.73
CA LEU A 113 7.81 -7.20 8.33
C LEU A 113 6.67 -6.26 7.91
N ILE A 114 5.67 -6.78 7.18
CA ILE A 114 4.46 -6.04 6.79
C ILE A 114 3.69 -5.59 8.04
N GLU A 115 3.46 -6.49 9.00
CA GLU A 115 2.83 -6.15 10.29
C GLU A 115 3.53 -5.00 10.99
N LYS A 116 4.87 -5.07 11.11
CA LYS A 116 5.67 -4.01 11.75
C LYS A 116 5.62 -2.69 10.99
N ALA A 117 5.74 -2.73 9.67
CA ALA A 117 5.72 -1.54 8.83
C ALA A 117 4.35 -0.86 8.84
N PHE A 118 3.27 -1.64 8.80
CA PHE A 118 1.92 -1.11 8.85
C PHE A 118 1.62 -0.46 10.22
N GLN A 119 2.03 -1.09 11.32
CA GLN A 119 1.95 -0.47 12.66
C GLN A 119 2.72 0.85 12.71
N THR A 120 3.94 0.89 12.17
CA THR A 120 4.75 2.11 12.13
C THR A 120 4.09 3.19 11.29
N THR A 121 3.46 2.80 10.18
CA THR A 121 2.73 3.70 9.27
C THR A 121 1.54 4.33 9.98
N VAL A 122 0.66 3.53 10.58
CA VAL A 122 -0.53 4.00 11.30
C VAL A 122 -0.13 4.89 12.49
N HIS A 123 0.85 4.45 13.28
CA HIS A 123 1.35 5.22 14.42
C HIS A 123 1.90 6.59 14.02
N THR A 124 2.75 6.63 12.99
CA THR A 124 3.38 7.87 12.56
C THR A 124 2.38 8.81 11.90
N ALA A 125 1.45 8.26 11.12
CA ALA A 125 0.42 9.04 10.48
C ALA A 125 -0.61 9.62 11.48
N LYS A 126 -0.90 8.91 12.58
CA LYS A 126 -1.66 9.44 13.73
C LYS A 126 -0.93 10.61 14.38
N ARG A 127 0.38 10.49 14.60
CA ARG A 127 1.23 11.54 15.20
C ARG A 127 1.34 12.80 14.34
N LEU A 128 1.42 12.63 13.02
CA LEU A 128 1.60 13.74 12.08
C LEU A 128 0.27 14.38 11.63
N GLU A 129 -0.88 13.91 12.14
CA GLU A 129 -2.22 14.32 11.70
C GLU A 129 -2.43 14.19 10.17
N LEU A 130 -1.56 13.42 9.49
CA LEU A 130 -1.61 13.21 8.03
C LEU A 130 -2.74 12.27 7.62
N LEU A 131 -3.22 11.47 8.57
CA LEU A 131 -4.40 10.63 8.37
C LEU A 131 -5.54 11.14 9.25
N ASN A 132 -6.58 11.65 8.59
CA ASN A 132 -7.93 11.42 9.07
C ASN A 132 -8.18 9.91 8.96
N LEU A 133 -7.77 9.15 9.99
CA LEU A 133 -7.99 7.69 10.09
C LEU A 133 -9.47 7.30 10.00
N GLU A 134 -10.39 8.29 10.00
CA GLU A 134 -11.81 8.14 9.65
C GLU A 134 -12.05 7.42 8.31
N HIS A 135 -11.07 7.45 7.39
CA HIS A 135 -11.15 6.82 6.07
C HIS A 135 -10.59 5.40 5.98
N ILE A 136 -9.96 4.84 7.03
CA ILE A 136 -9.69 3.40 7.07
C ILE A 136 -11.01 2.71 7.40
N THR A 137 -11.85 2.55 6.38
CA THR A 137 -13.11 1.82 6.46
C THR A 137 -12.90 0.40 6.00
N ILE A 138 -12.80 -0.51 6.96
CA ILE A 138 -12.87 -1.94 6.69
C ILE A 138 -14.24 -2.38 7.20
N ASP A 139 -15.18 -2.56 6.28
CA ASP A 139 -16.48 -3.18 6.57
C ASP A 139 -17.33 -2.40 7.61
N GLY A 140 -17.40 -1.08 7.46
CA GLY A 140 -18.12 -0.20 8.41
C GLY A 140 -17.40 0.04 9.75
N THR A 141 -16.29 -0.64 10.00
CA THR A 141 -15.44 -0.42 11.18
C THR A 141 -14.54 0.77 10.92
N LYS A 142 -14.91 1.93 11.48
CA LYS A 142 -14.07 3.12 11.45
C LYS A 142 -12.94 2.96 12.45
N PHE A 143 -11.69 2.98 12.00
CA PHE A 143 -10.59 3.27 12.93
C PHE A 143 -10.76 4.71 13.41
N LYS A 144 -11.37 4.87 14.58
CA LYS A 144 -11.39 6.18 15.23
C LYS A 144 -9.96 6.48 15.66
N ALA A 145 -9.28 7.37 14.92
CA ALA A 145 -8.19 8.12 15.52
C ALA A 145 -8.79 8.91 16.67
N ASN A 146 -8.74 8.36 17.88
CA ASN A 146 -8.95 9.17 19.05
C ASN A 146 -7.79 10.18 19.07
N ALA A 147 -8.09 11.46 18.81
CA ALA A 147 -7.17 12.59 18.89
C ALA A 147 -6.81 12.93 20.36
N SER A 148 -6.99 11.98 21.28
CA SER A 148 -6.43 12.08 22.62
C SER A 148 -4.91 11.93 22.54
N ASN A 149 -4.19 12.73 23.35
CA ASN A 149 -2.72 12.84 23.45
C ASN A 149 -1.90 11.53 23.57
N ASP A 150 -2.54 10.37 23.63
CA ASP A 150 -1.86 9.08 23.53
C ASP A 150 -1.44 8.83 22.08
N ASN A 151 -0.22 9.30 21.79
CA ASN A 151 0.53 8.99 20.58
C ASN A 151 0.83 7.49 20.42
N ASN A 152 0.53 6.65 21.43
CA ASN A 152 0.80 5.22 21.38
C ASN A 152 -0.35 4.43 20.73
N LEU A 153 0.00 3.33 20.05
CA LEU A 153 -0.98 2.34 19.62
C LEU A 153 -1.41 1.50 20.84
N THR A 154 -2.72 1.31 21.02
CA THR A 154 -3.22 0.43 22.08
C THR A 154 -3.02 -1.04 21.72
N GLU A 155 -3.01 -1.93 22.71
CA GLU A 155 -2.93 -3.38 22.45
C GLU A 155 -4.10 -3.87 21.59
N GLU A 156 -5.27 -3.24 21.71
CA GLU A 156 -6.45 -3.50 20.90
C GLU A 156 -6.22 -3.11 19.44
N GLU A 157 -5.71 -1.90 19.16
CA GLU A 157 -5.38 -1.45 17.80
C GLU A 157 -4.33 -2.36 17.13
N ILE A 158 -3.32 -2.81 17.89
CA ILE A 158 -2.31 -3.76 17.40
C ILE A 158 -2.93 -5.12 17.04
N LYS A 159 -3.89 -5.59 17.84
CA LYS A 159 -4.61 -6.84 17.59
C LYS A 159 -5.48 -6.73 16.35
N ASP A 160 -6.16 -5.61 16.17
CA ASP A 160 -6.98 -5.34 14.99
C ASP A 160 -6.13 -5.27 13.72
N ILE A 161 -4.97 -4.60 13.76
CA ILE A 161 -4.00 -4.60 12.65
C ILE A 161 -3.61 -6.02 12.24
N LYS A 162 -3.28 -6.89 13.21
CA LYS A 162 -2.93 -8.29 12.91
C LYS A 162 -4.09 -9.05 12.29
N LYS A 163 -5.31 -8.81 12.78
CA LYS A 163 -6.53 -9.43 12.25
C LYS A 163 -6.80 -8.99 10.82
N ILE A 164 -6.58 -7.71 10.50
CA ILE A 164 -6.73 -7.15 9.16
C ILE A 164 -5.77 -7.84 8.17
N LEU A 165 -4.49 -7.92 8.52
CA LEU A 165 -3.49 -8.54 7.66
C LEU A 165 -3.75 -10.04 7.47
N GLN A 166 -4.28 -10.72 8.50
CA GLN A 166 -4.71 -12.10 8.40
C GLN A 166 -5.91 -12.26 7.45
N LYS A 167 -6.97 -11.43 7.62
CA LYS A 167 -8.15 -11.43 6.74
C LYS A 167 -7.73 -11.27 5.28
N GLY A 168 -6.75 -10.42 5.01
CA GLY A 168 -6.27 -10.24 3.64
C GLY A 168 -5.54 -11.44 3.04
N ILE A 169 -4.95 -12.32 3.86
CA ILE A 169 -4.40 -13.60 3.37
C ILE A 169 -5.54 -14.59 3.13
N ASP A 170 -6.59 -14.55 3.95
CA ASP A 170 -7.71 -15.48 3.83
C ASP A 170 -8.59 -15.15 2.62
N VAL A 171 -8.83 -13.86 2.31
CA VAL A 171 -9.46 -13.42 1.05
C VAL A 171 -8.71 -13.94 -0.16
N ASP A 172 -7.38 -13.87 -0.16
CA ASP A 172 -6.57 -14.40 -1.27
C ASP A 172 -6.73 -15.92 -1.44
N LYS A 173 -6.94 -16.67 -0.35
CA LYS A 173 -7.17 -18.12 -0.43
C LYS A 173 -8.54 -18.43 -1.00
N GLU A 174 -9.57 -17.72 -0.56
CA GLU A 174 -10.93 -17.88 -1.09
C GLU A 174 -10.97 -17.57 -2.60
N GLU A 175 -10.23 -16.54 -3.04
CA GLU A 175 -10.08 -16.19 -4.46
C GLU A 175 -9.25 -17.19 -5.29
N ASP A 176 -8.46 -18.05 -4.67
CA ASP A 176 -7.69 -19.12 -5.33
C ASP A 176 -8.52 -20.42 -5.45
N GLU A 177 -9.60 -20.57 -4.68
CA GLU A 177 -10.55 -21.69 -4.78
C GLU A 177 -11.62 -21.49 -5.88
N LEU A 178 -11.71 -20.28 -6.44
CA LEU A 178 -12.60 -19.87 -7.54
C LEU A 178 -11.94 -19.98 -8.92
#